data_AF-A0A0F0GHQ9-F1
#
_entry.id   AF-A0A0F0GHQ9-F1
#
_cell.length_a   1.000
_cell.length_b   1.000
_cell.length_c   1.000
_cell.angle_alpha   90.00
_cell.angle_beta   90.00
_cell.angle_gamma   90.00
#
_symmetry.space_group_name_H-M   'P 1'
#
loop_
_entity.id
_entity.type
_entity.pdbx_description
1 polymer ?
#
loop_
_entity_poly.entity_id
_entity_poly.type
_entity_poly.pdbx_seq_one_letter_code
_entity_poly.pdbx_strand_id
1 'polypeptide(L)'
;MACLWTRTVSEETVQRVVPDGCTDLMWTPATGALFVAGPDTAAQLARVQPGTLYGVRLPPGAFPSVFGVPAHAVRDLRVPLSSLVPDVRLSSFSEMVAFCASRIVVDPALAATASLLRSSADVESAAWEIGLSSRQLRRRCLDAFGYPPKVLQRVLRFDLAMRLAWRGTPFAAVAAEAGYADQAHLAREVRSLAGVPLGQLIRP
;
A
#
# COMPACT_ATOMS: atom_id res chain seq x y z
N MET A 1 5.33 7.33 10.71
CA MET A 1 4.59 6.06 10.47
C MET A 1 3.16 6.39 10.09
N ALA A 2 2.49 5.55 9.29
CA ALA A 2 1.09 5.77 8.94
C ALA A 2 0.14 5.18 10.01
N CYS A 3 0.36 3.92 10.40
CA CYS A 3 -0.30 3.32 11.56
C CYS A 3 0.50 2.12 12.09
N LEU A 4 0.15 1.71 13.30
CA LEU A 4 0.54 0.44 13.90
C LEU A 4 -0.70 -0.44 13.95
N TRP A 5 -0.55 -1.73 13.66
CA TRP A 5 -1.67 -2.64 13.71
C TRP A 5 -1.25 -3.99 14.32
N THR A 6 -2.22 -4.61 14.99
CA THR A 6 -2.11 -5.94 15.55
C THR A 6 -3.32 -6.74 15.10
N ARG A 7 -3.11 -7.99 14.70
CA ARG A 7 -4.18 -8.90 14.33
C ARG A 7 -3.96 -10.24 15.01
N THR A 8 -5.00 -10.75 15.66
CA THR A 8 -5.01 -12.09 16.25
C THR A 8 -6.00 -12.95 15.49
N VAL A 9 -5.59 -14.15 15.10
CA VAL A 9 -6.45 -15.15 14.47
C VAL A 9 -6.40 -16.44 15.28
N SER A 10 -7.56 -17.04 15.55
CA SER A 10 -7.68 -18.29 16.31
C SER A 10 -7.50 -19.54 15.45
N GLU A 11 -7.80 -19.43 14.16
CA GLU A 11 -7.77 -20.52 13.17
C GLU A 11 -7.03 -20.05 11.91
N GLU A 12 -6.53 -21.00 11.11
CA GLU A 12 -5.92 -20.67 9.82
C GLU A 12 -6.96 -19.99 8.92
N THR A 13 -6.58 -18.86 8.32
CA THR A 13 -7.47 -18.11 7.44
C THR A 13 -6.72 -17.58 6.22
N VAL A 14 -7.44 -17.40 5.11
CA VAL A 14 -6.91 -16.75 3.91
C VAL A 14 -7.41 -15.31 3.88
N GLN A 15 -6.51 -14.37 4.16
CA GLN A 15 -6.78 -12.95 4.10
C GLN A 15 -6.55 -12.41 2.68
N ARG A 16 -7.52 -11.62 2.18
CA ARG A 16 -7.26 -10.72 1.05
C ARG A 16 -6.52 -9.49 1.53
N VAL A 17 -5.35 -9.23 0.96
CA VAL A 17 -4.68 -7.94 1.08
C VAL A 17 -4.87 -7.23 -0.26
N VAL A 18 -5.53 -6.08 -0.26
CA VAL A 18 -5.79 -5.31 -1.47
C VAL A 18 -4.78 -4.16 -1.59
N PRO A 19 -4.43 -3.70 -2.82
CA PRO A 19 -3.54 -2.57 -2.99
C PRO A 19 -4.09 -1.29 -2.35
N ASP A 20 -3.28 -0.63 -1.52
CA ASP A 20 -3.62 0.65 -0.87
C ASP A 20 -2.52 1.72 -0.98
N GLY A 21 -1.41 1.37 -1.65
CA GLY A 21 -0.24 2.24 -1.83
C GLY A 21 0.66 2.36 -0.60
N CYS A 22 0.43 1.54 0.41
CA CYS A 22 1.31 1.42 1.58
C CYS A 22 2.14 0.14 1.51
N THR A 23 3.18 0.09 2.34
CA THR A 23 4.01 -1.09 2.58
C THR A 23 4.09 -1.35 4.07
N ASP A 24 4.13 -2.61 4.46
CA ASP A 24 4.09 -3.02 5.87
C ASP A 24 5.36 -3.81 6.25
N LEU A 25 5.96 -3.51 7.40
CA LEU A 25 6.91 -4.41 8.08
C LEU A 25 6.12 -5.25 9.08
N MET A 26 6.18 -6.58 8.95
CA MET A 26 5.29 -7.51 9.64
C MET A 26 6.09 -8.54 10.43
N TRP A 27 5.59 -8.88 11.62
CA TRP A 27 6.23 -9.84 12.52
C TRP A 27 5.24 -10.78 13.19
N THR A 28 5.55 -12.08 13.13
CA THR A 28 4.82 -13.14 13.82
C THR A 28 5.69 -13.70 14.95
N PRO A 29 5.41 -13.38 16.23
CA PRO A 29 6.25 -13.84 17.34
C PRO A 29 6.33 -15.35 17.46
N ALA A 30 5.23 -16.06 17.19
CA ALA A 30 5.15 -17.52 17.32
C ALA A 30 6.14 -18.27 16.43
N THR A 31 6.50 -17.70 15.28
CA THR A 31 7.44 -18.31 14.32
C THR A 31 8.76 -17.52 14.22
N GLY A 32 8.83 -16.34 14.82
CA GLY A 32 9.92 -15.38 14.61
C GLY A 32 9.97 -14.79 13.19
N ALA A 33 8.97 -15.04 12.34
CA ALA A 33 8.97 -14.57 10.96
C ALA A 33 8.85 -13.05 10.91
N LEU A 34 9.80 -12.39 10.24
CA LEU A 34 9.90 -10.95 10.07
C LEU A 34 10.07 -10.63 8.59
N PHE A 35 9.06 -10.00 7.99
CA PHE A 35 9.00 -9.81 6.54
C PHE A 35 8.44 -8.44 6.17
N VAL A 36 8.81 -8.01 4.96
CA VAL A 36 8.35 -6.77 4.37
C VAL A 36 7.36 -7.09 3.26
N ALA A 37 6.17 -6.50 3.37
CA ALA A 37 5.18 -6.50 2.32
C ALA A 37 5.45 -5.34 1.36
N GLY A 38 5.92 -5.67 0.17
CA GLY A 38 6.11 -4.69 -0.90
C GLY A 38 4.79 -4.17 -1.47
N PRO A 39 4.86 -3.14 -2.33
CA PRO A 39 3.68 -2.54 -2.92
C PRO A 39 3.00 -3.52 -3.89
N ASP A 40 1.70 -3.67 -3.75
CA ASP A 40 0.91 -4.58 -4.59
C ASP A 40 0.28 -3.84 -5.79
N THR A 41 0.21 -4.52 -6.94
CA THR A 41 -0.52 -4.09 -8.14
C THR A 41 -1.87 -4.76 -8.28
N ALA A 42 -2.07 -5.87 -7.56
CA ALA A 42 -3.33 -6.60 -7.42
C ALA A 42 -3.38 -7.30 -6.05
N ALA A 43 -4.56 -7.78 -5.65
CA ALA A 43 -4.74 -8.37 -4.34
C ALA A 43 -3.92 -9.65 -4.16
N GLN A 44 -3.33 -9.76 -2.97
CA GLN A 44 -2.58 -10.91 -2.51
C GLN A 44 -3.45 -11.75 -1.57
N LEU A 45 -3.35 -13.07 -1.69
CA LEU A 45 -4.01 -14.03 -0.79
C LEU A 45 -3.00 -14.51 0.26
N ALA A 46 -3.01 -13.86 1.42
CA ALA A 46 -2.13 -14.21 2.52
C ALA A 46 -2.75 -15.32 3.37
N ARG A 47 -2.08 -16.47 3.46
CA ARG A 47 -2.41 -17.49 4.46
C ARG A 47 -1.88 -17.04 5.82
N VAL A 48 -2.79 -16.83 6.76
CA VAL A 48 -2.46 -16.41 8.12
C VAL A 48 -2.70 -17.59 9.05
N GLN A 49 -1.61 -18.07 9.67
CA GLN A 49 -1.65 -19.13 10.66
C GLN A 49 -2.20 -18.60 12.00
N PRO A 50 -2.77 -19.47 12.87
CA PRO A 50 -3.20 -19.09 14.20
C PRO A 50 -2.10 -18.36 14.99
N GLY A 51 -2.48 -17.29 15.70
CA GLY A 51 -1.58 -16.48 16.50
C GLY A 51 -1.74 -14.98 16.27
N THR A 52 -0.78 -14.23 16.82
CA THR A 52 -0.76 -12.76 16.73
C THR A 52 0.26 -12.31 15.69
N LEU A 53 -0.14 -11.36 14.85
CA LEU A 53 0.66 -10.70 13.84
C LEU A 53 0.71 -9.21 14.16
N TYR A 54 1.91 -8.65 14.15
CA TYR A 54 2.15 -7.22 14.33
C TYR A 54 2.59 -6.60 13.02
N GLY A 55 2.20 -5.35 12.76
CA GLY A 55 2.63 -4.62 11.60
C GLY A 55 2.89 -3.15 11.86
N VAL A 56 3.93 -2.64 11.21
CA VAL A 56 4.23 -1.21 11.09
C VAL A 56 3.95 -0.79 9.65
N ARG A 57 2.92 0.03 9.47
CA ARG A 57 2.57 0.59 8.16
C ARG A 57 3.40 1.83 7.87
N LEU A 58 4.15 1.78 6.78
CA LEU A 58 4.91 2.92 6.31
C LEU A 58 3.99 3.92 5.58
N PRO A 59 4.23 5.24 5.73
CA PRO A 59 3.61 6.22 4.86
C PRO A 59 3.92 5.92 3.38
N PRO A 60 2.99 6.19 2.46
CA PRO A 60 3.26 6.07 1.03
C PRO A 60 4.56 6.80 0.64
N GLY A 61 5.43 6.09 -0.09
CA GLY A 61 6.71 6.64 -0.56
C GLY A 61 7.88 6.55 0.43
N ALA A 62 7.65 6.15 1.68
CA ALA A 62 8.70 6.04 2.70
C ALA A 62 9.52 4.74 2.62
N PHE A 63 9.14 3.79 1.75
CA PHE A 63 9.78 2.48 1.66
C PHE A 63 11.32 2.56 1.45
N PRO A 64 11.85 3.35 0.50
CA PRO A 64 13.29 3.34 0.24
C PRO A 64 14.11 3.90 1.38
N SER A 65 13.59 4.87 2.13
CA SER A 65 14.32 5.45 3.26
C SER A 65 14.49 4.46 4.42
N VAL A 66 13.53 3.52 4.57
CA VAL A 66 13.54 2.52 5.63
C VAL A 66 14.43 1.33 5.29
N PHE A 67 14.36 0.85 4.04
CA PHE A 67 15.00 -0.42 3.63
C PHE A 67 16.22 -0.25 2.72
N GLY A 68 16.53 0.96 2.26
CA GLY A 68 17.72 1.25 1.47
C GLY A 68 17.68 0.78 0.01
N VAL A 69 16.54 0.28 -0.47
CA VAL A 69 16.36 -0.17 -1.86
C VAL A 69 15.09 0.43 -2.49
N PRO A 70 15.02 0.53 -3.83
CA PRO A 70 13.81 0.98 -4.50
C PRO A 70 12.61 0.05 -4.22
N ALA A 71 11.42 0.61 -4.03
CA ALA A 71 10.19 -0.14 -3.76
C ALA A 71 9.83 -1.10 -4.91
N HIS A 72 10.22 -0.79 -6.15
CA HIS A 72 9.95 -1.67 -7.29
C HIS A 72 10.73 -2.99 -7.23
N ALA A 73 11.79 -3.07 -6.42
CA ALA A 73 12.56 -4.31 -6.23
C ALA A 73 11.76 -5.39 -5.48
N VAL A 74 10.73 -5.00 -4.72
CA VAL A 74 9.87 -5.91 -3.95
C VAL A 74 8.39 -5.80 -4.35
N ARG A 75 8.09 -5.19 -5.49
CA ARG A 75 6.70 -5.06 -5.98
C ARG A 75 6.07 -6.43 -6.14
N ASP A 76 4.85 -6.58 -5.61
CA ASP A 76 4.09 -7.84 -5.59
C ASP A 76 4.78 -8.98 -4.81
N LEU A 77 5.76 -8.66 -3.96
CA LEU A 77 6.51 -9.64 -3.18
C LEU A 77 6.32 -9.47 -1.67
N ARG A 78 6.56 -10.57 -0.95
CA ARG A 78 6.75 -10.62 0.51
C ARG A 78 8.12 -11.18 0.76
N VAL A 79 9.03 -10.37 1.28
CA VAL A 79 10.43 -10.75 1.42
C VAL A 79 10.87 -10.73 2.89
N PRO A 80 11.72 -11.66 3.35
CA PRO A 80 12.30 -11.57 4.69
C PRO A 80 13.04 -10.24 4.87
N LEU A 81 12.96 -9.63 6.06
CA LEU A 81 13.65 -8.35 6.32
C LEU A 81 15.17 -8.46 6.05
N SER A 82 15.77 -9.61 6.35
CA SER A 82 17.19 -9.91 6.13
C SER A 82 17.61 -9.87 4.66
N SER A 83 16.68 -10.00 3.71
CA SER A 83 17.00 -9.84 2.27
C SER A 83 17.20 -8.38 1.87
N LEU A 84 16.67 -7.43 2.65
CA LEU A 84 16.76 -5.99 2.39
C LEU A 84 17.81 -5.33 3.28
N VAL A 85 17.85 -5.70 4.56
CA VAL A 85 18.74 -5.14 5.57
C VAL A 85 19.41 -6.29 6.37
N PRO A 86 20.42 -6.97 5.78
CA PRO A 86 20.95 -8.23 6.29
C PRO A 86 21.57 -8.16 7.69
N ASP A 87 22.00 -6.97 8.12
CA ASP A 87 22.65 -6.75 9.43
C ASP A 87 21.66 -6.43 10.55
N VAL A 88 20.38 -6.27 10.22
CA VAL A 88 19.34 -5.89 11.19
C VAL A 88 18.69 -7.14 11.77
N ARG A 89 18.57 -7.18 13.10
CA ARG A 89 17.80 -8.18 13.84
C ARG A 89 16.81 -7.44 14.72
N LEU A 90 15.53 -7.79 14.60
CA LEU A 90 14.45 -7.25 15.42
C LEU A 90 13.71 -8.45 16.03
N SER A 91 13.50 -8.39 17.33
CA SER A 91 12.98 -9.48 18.14
C SER A 91 11.70 -9.11 18.90
N SER A 92 11.28 -7.84 18.79
CA SER A 92 10.07 -7.33 19.42
C SER A 92 9.35 -6.32 18.54
N PHE A 93 8.05 -6.11 18.80
CA PHE A 93 7.27 -5.10 18.08
C PHE A 93 7.79 -3.68 18.34
N SER A 94 8.28 -3.40 19.55
CA SER A 94 8.86 -2.09 19.89
C SER A 94 10.13 -1.80 19.10
N GLU A 95 10.99 -2.81 18.88
CA GLU A 95 12.17 -2.68 18.02
C GLU A 95 11.78 -2.41 16.56
N MET A 96 10.73 -3.05 16.04
CA MET A 96 10.22 -2.74 14.69
C MET A 96 9.74 -1.30 14.56
N VAL A 97 9.01 -0.83 15.57
CA VAL A 97 8.51 0.55 15.61
C VAL A 97 9.67 1.53 15.63
N ALA A 98 10.66 1.34 16.51
CA ALA A 98 11.85 2.19 16.61
C ALA A 98 12.69 2.17 15.32
N PHE A 99 12.85 0.98 14.72
CA PHE A 99 13.54 0.79 13.46
C PHE A 99 12.91 1.60 12.32
N CYS A 100 11.59 1.50 12.15
CA CYS A 100 10.88 2.26 11.12
C CYS A 100 10.87 3.76 11.45
N ALA A 101 10.54 4.14 12.69
CA ALA A 101 10.41 5.53 13.08
C ALA A 101 11.71 6.33 12.89
N SER A 102 12.86 5.73 13.18
CA SER A 102 14.18 6.37 13.02
C SER A 102 14.63 6.54 11.56
N ARG A 103 13.99 5.85 10.60
CA ARG A 103 14.40 5.82 9.18
C ARG A 103 13.37 6.38 8.22
N ILE A 104 12.13 6.62 8.66
CA ILE A 104 11.10 7.20 7.80
C ILE A 104 11.50 8.63 7.43
N VAL A 105 11.69 8.83 6.13
CA VAL A 105 11.84 10.14 5.50
C VAL A 105 10.80 10.21 4.40
N VAL A 106 9.96 11.24 4.45
CA VAL A 106 8.93 11.48 3.43
C VAL A 106 9.40 12.64 2.57
N ASP A 107 9.71 12.37 1.30
CA ASP A 107 10.00 13.41 0.31
C ASP A 107 8.72 14.25 0.09
N PRO A 108 8.74 15.56 0.37
CA PRO A 108 7.58 16.43 0.18
C PRO A 108 7.02 16.39 -1.25
N ALA A 109 7.87 16.27 -2.27
CA ALA A 109 7.42 16.20 -3.66
C ALA A 109 6.67 14.89 -3.94
N LEU A 110 7.08 13.78 -3.30
CA LEU A 110 6.38 12.49 -3.43
C LEU A 110 5.09 12.46 -2.62
N ALA A 111 5.06 13.09 -1.45
CA ALA A 111 3.82 13.28 -0.71
C ALA A 111 2.82 14.13 -1.49
N ALA A 112 3.26 15.23 -2.09
CA ALA A 112 2.45 16.07 -2.98
C ALA A 112 1.96 15.28 -4.20
N THR A 113 2.84 14.50 -4.84
CA THR A 113 2.46 13.59 -5.94
C THR A 113 1.31 12.67 -5.54
N ALA A 114 1.42 11.97 -4.41
CA ALA A 114 0.38 11.05 -3.95
C ALA A 114 -0.93 11.80 -3.62
N SER A 115 -0.85 13.02 -3.08
CA SER A 115 -2.01 13.85 -2.81
C SER A 115 -2.74 14.27 -4.10
N LEU A 116 -2.00 14.78 -5.10
CA LEU A 116 -2.54 15.22 -6.40
C LEU A 116 -3.14 14.07 -7.21
N LEU A 117 -2.47 12.91 -7.23
CA LEU A 117 -3.00 11.76 -7.95
C LEU A 117 -4.26 11.20 -7.28
N ARG A 118 -4.40 11.35 -5.95
CA ARG A 118 -5.59 10.95 -5.20
C ARG A 118 -6.79 11.88 -5.47
N SER A 119 -6.55 13.17 -5.71
CA SER A 119 -7.60 14.13 -6.11
C SER A 119 -7.96 14.03 -7.60
N SER A 120 -7.52 12.98 -8.30
CA SER A 120 -7.78 12.73 -9.72
C SER A 120 -7.16 13.74 -10.69
N ALA A 121 -6.11 14.46 -10.29
CA ALA A 121 -5.29 15.22 -11.24
C ALA A 121 -4.71 14.28 -12.31
N ASP A 122 -4.62 14.71 -13.57
CA ASP A 122 -3.86 13.95 -14.54
C ASP A 122 -2.36 13.97 -14.18
N VAL A 123 -1.62 12.97 -14.68
CA VAL A 123 -0.22 12.76 -14.28
C VAL A 123 0.69 13.88 -14.78
N GLU A 124 0.37 14.52 -15.91
CA GLU A 124 1.18 15.58 -16.47
C GLU A 124 1.01 16.87 -15.68
N SER A 125 -0.24 17.23 -15.34
CA SER A 125 -0.53 18.35 -14.43
C SER A 125 0.10 18.14 -13.06
N ALA A 126 -0.01 16.92 -12.50
CA ALA A 126 0.63 16.60 -11.22
C ALA A 126 2.16 16.73 -11.28
N ALA A 127 2.79 16.37 -12.41
CA ALA A 127 4.23 16.53 -12.60
C ALA A 127 4.63 18.01 -12.70
N TRP A 128 3.87 18.79 -13.46
CA TRP A 128 4.07 20.23 -13.64
C TRP A 128 3.98 20.99 -12.31
N GLU A 129 2.94 20.72 -11.51
CA GLU A 129 2.68 21.40 -10.25
C GLU A 129 3.81 21.23 -9.23
N ILE A 130 4.47 20.07 -9.22
CA ILE A 130 5.61 19.78 -8.33
C ILE A 130 6.97 20.07 -8.98
N GLY A 131 7.00 20.72 -10.15
CA GLY A 131 8.22 21.11 -10.83
C GLY A 131 9.04 19.95 -11.41
N LEU A 132 8.40 18.84 -11.79
CA LEU A 132 9.03 17.66 -12.38
C LEU A 132 8.59 17.44 -13.82
N SER A 133 9.52 16.97 -14.67
CA SER A 133 9.15 16.36 -15.94
C SER A 133 8.47 15.01 -15.74
N SER A 134 7.67 14.56 -16.71
CA SER A 134 7.02 13.25 -16.69
C SER A 134 8.02 12.09 -16.51
N ARG A 135 9.24 12.23 -17.05
CA ARG A 135 10.32 11.23 -16.88
C ARG A 135 10.83 11.20 -15.45
N GLN A 136 11.05 12.36 -14.83
CA GLN A 136 11.48 12.45 -13.43
C GLN A 136 10.41 11.91 -12.49
N LEU A 137 9.15 12.29 -12.70
CA LEU A 137 8.02 11.79 -11.92
C LEU A 137 7.92 10.27 -12.02
N ARG A 138 7.99 9.72 -13.24
CA ARG A 138 7.94 8.26 -13.45
C ARG A 138 9.03 7.54 -12.67
N ARG A 139 10.28 8.02 -12.76
CA ARG A 139 11.41 7.41 -12.04
C ARG A 139 11.20 7.47 -10.53
N ARG A 140 10.88 8.65 -10.00
CA ARG A 140 10.65 8.80 -8.55
C ARG A 140 9.48 7.95 -8.05
N CYS A 141 8.42 7.80 -8.85
CA CYS A 141 7.30 6.94 -8.46
C CYS A 141 7.68 5.45 -8.43
N LEU A 142 8.46 4.99 -9.43
CA LEU A 142 8.99 3.62 -9.42
C LEU A 142 9.86 3.36 -8.20
N ASP A 143 10.71 4.33 -7.83
CA ASP A 143 11.60 4.18 -6.70
C ASP A 143 10.84 4.19 -5.37
N ALA A 144 9.89 5.12 -5.18
CA ALA A 144 9.24 5.32 -3.89
C ALA A 144 7.99 4.46 -3.65
N PHE A 145 7.17 4.25 -4.69
CA PHE A 145 5.89 3.53 -4.59
C PHE A 145 5.91 2.17 -5.28
N GLY A 146 6.95 1.89 -6.07
CA GLY A 146 7.15 0.61 -6.75
C GLY A 146 6.55 0.53 -8.15
N TYR A 147 5.77 1.51 -8.58
CA TYR A 147 5.09 1.49 -9.88
C TYR A 147 4.97 2.88 -10.52
N PRO A 148 4.68 2.96 -11.83
CA PRO A 148 4.52 4.24 -12.52
C PRO A 148 3.35 5.09 -11.96
N PRO A 149 3.34 6.42 -12.22
CA PRO A 149 2.33 7.33 -11.65
C PRO A 149 0.88 6.96 -11.99
N LYS A 150 0.63 6.42 -13.19
CA LYS A 150 -0.72 5.96 -13.58
C LYS A 150 -1.19 4.75 -12.78
N VAL A 151 -0.28 3.85 -12.41
CA VAL A 151 -0.60 2.73 -11.53
C VAL A 151 -0.85 3.23 -10.10
N LEU A 152 -0.03 4.19 -9.63
CA LEU A 152 -0.25 4.84 -8.34
C LEU A 152 -1.63 5.50 -8.25
N GLN A 153 -1.99 6.32 -9.25
CA GLN A 153 -3.30 6.95 -9.34
C GLN A 153 -4.43 5.92 -9.25
N ARG A 154 -4.30 4.81 -9.98
CA ARG A 154 -5.28 3.72 -9.99
C ARG A 154 -5.43 3.09 -8.60
N VAL A 155 -4.34 2.80 -7.90
CA VAL A 155 -4.33 2.25 -6.54
C VAL A 155 -4.92 3.23 -5.53
N LEU A 156 -4.53 4.50 -5.57
CA LEU A 156 -5.03 5.53 -4.64
C LEU A 156 -6.53 5.82 -4.83
N ARG A 157 -7.00 5.76 -6.08
CA ARG A 157 -8.41 5.84 -6.44
C ARG A 157 -9.19 4.66 -5.86
N PHE A 158 -8.67 3.45 -6.04
CA PHE A 158 -9.27 2.23 -5.50
C PHE A 158 -9.33 2.26 -3.97
N ASP A 159 -8.26 2.66 -3.29
CA ASP A 159 -8.24 2.85 -1.83
C ASP A 159 -9.33 3.82 -1.37
N LEU A 160 -9.49 4.96 -2.06
CA LEU A 160 -10.58 5.91 -1.76
C LEU A 160 -11.96 5.24 -1.93
N ALA A 161 -12.17 4.51 -3.02
CA ALA A 161 -13.42 3.79 -3.25
C ALA A 161 -13.71 2.75 -2.17
N MET A 162 -12.70 2.01 -1.69
CA MET A 162 -12.86 1.07 -0.58
C MET A 162 -13.27 1.83 0.68
N ARG A 163 -12.58 2.93 1.03
CA ARG A 163 -12.90 3.72 2.21
C ARG A 163 -14.32 4.29 2.19
N LEU A 164 -14.80 4.74 1.03
CA LEU A 164 -16.19 5.21 0.87
C LEU A 164 -17.20 4.05 0.97
N ALA A 165 -16.93 2.93 0.31
CA ALA A 165 -17.82 1.77 0.35
C ALA A 165 -17.92 1.16 1.76
N TRP A 166 -16.82 1.09 2.52
CA TRP A 166 -16.82 0.65 3.92
C TRP A 166 -17.62 1.57 4.85
N ARG A 167 -17.81 2.84 4.49
CA ARG A 167 -18.68 3.79 5.21
C ARG A 167 -20.16 3.65 4.84
N GLY A 168 -20.50 2.73 3.94
CA GLY A 168 -21.87 2.52 3.48
C GLY A 168 -22.31 3.46 2.35
N THR A 169 -21.39 4.21 1.73
CA THR A 169 -21.73 5.07 0.58
C THR A 169 -22.28 4.23 -0.58
N PRO A 170 -23.42 4.60 -1.19
CA PRO A 170 -23.97 3.89 -2.35
C PRO A 170 -22.97 3.81 -3.51
N PHE A 171 -22.89 2.67 -4.20
CA PHE A 171 -21.83 2.43 -5.19
C PHE A 171 -21.78 3.43 -6.36
N ALA A 172 -22.92 4.01 -6.74
CA ALA A 172 -22.95 5.08 -7.74
C ALA A 172 -22.25 6.36 -7.23
N ALA A 173 -22.47 6.73 -5.96
CA ALA A 173 -21.79 7.84 -5.31
C ALA A 173 -20.29 7.53 -5.09
N VAL A 174 -19.95 6.29 -4.68
CA VAL A 174 -18.55 5.83 -4.61
C VAL A 174 -17.84 6.02 -5.95
N ALA A 175 -18.48 5.65 -7.06
CA ALA A 175 -17.91 5.81 -8.39
C ALA A 175 -17.62 7.29 -8.70
N ALA A 176 -18.61 8.17 -8.50
CA ALA A 176 -18.45 9.60 -8.77
C ALA A 176 -17.38 10.25 -7.88
N GLU A 177 -17.43 10.03 -6.57
CA GLU A 177 -16.50 10.64 -5.60
C GLU A 177 -15.06 10.14 -5.75
N ALA A 178 -14.87 8.88 -6.13
CA ALA A 178 -13.53 8.36 -6.42
C ALA A 178 -13.04 8.72 -7.84
N GLY A 179 -13.87 9.32 -8.70
CA GLY A 179 -13.44 9.70 -10.05
C GLY A 179 -13.46 8.54 -11.06
N TYR A 180 -14.37 7.58 -10.88
CA TYR A 180 -14.75 6.63 -11.92
C TYR A 180 -15.89 7.21 -12.77
N ALA A 181 -15.90 6.88 -14.06
CA ALA A 181 -16.90 7.36 -15.02
C ALA A 181 -18.33 6.92 -14.65
N ASP A 182 -18.48 5.71 -14.12
CA ASP A 182 -19.74 5.11 -13.71
C ASP A 182 -19.50 3.91 -12.78
N GLN A 183 -20.58 3.31 -12.26
CA GLN A 183 -20.52 2.14 -11.40
C GLN A 183 -19.94 0.89 -12.12
N ALA A 184 -20.12 0.75 -13.43
CA ALA A 184 -19.58 -0.37 -14.20
C ALA A 184 -18.05 -0.27 -14.35
N HIS A 185 -17.53 0.94 -14.54
CA HIS A 185 -16.11 1.25 -14.50
C HIS A 185 -15.53 0.94 -13.12
N LEU A 186 -16.14 1.43 -12.04
CA LEU A 186 -15.76 1.05 -10.67
C LEU A 186 -15.72 -0.48 -10.50
N ALA A 187 -16.77 -1.20 -10.92
CA ALA A 187 -16.85 -2.65 -10.78
C ALA A 187 -15.75 -3.40 -11.54
N ARG A 188 -15.41 -2.97 -12.77
CA ARG A 188 -14.29 -3.54 -13.55
C ARG A 188 -12.95 -3.31 -12.86
N GLU A 189 -12.73 -2.12 -12.35
CA GLU A 189 -11.48 -1.74 -11.67
C GLU A 189 -11.32 -2.50 -10.35
N VAL A 190 -12.37 -2.59 -9.55
CA VAL A 190 -12.37 -3.40 -8.32
C VAL A 190 -12.09 -4.87 -8.61
N ARG A 191 -12.73 -5.46 -9.61
CA ARG A 191 -12.43 -6.85 -10.00
C ARG A 191 -10.98 -7.03 -10.43
N SER A 192 -10.44 -6.09 -11.19
CA SER A 192 -9.05 -6.18 -11.66
C SER A 192 -8.02 -6.03 -10.52
N LEU A 193 -8.28 -5.16 -9.53
CA LEU A 193 -7.34 -4.92 -8.44
C LEU A 193 -7.54 -5.88 -7.27
N ALA A 194 -8.76 -6.31 -7.00
CA ALA A 194 -9.09 -7.12 -5.83
C ALA A 194 -9.37 -8.60 -6.14
N GLY A 195 -9.53 -8.94 -7.42
CA GLY A 195 -9.90 -10.29 -7.88
C GLY A 195 -11.35 -10.68 -7.63
N VAL A 196 -12.14 -9.83 -6.96
CA VAL A 196 -13.53 -10.10 -6.58
C VAL A 196 -14.39 -8.83 -6.71
N PRO A 197 -15.73 -8.94 -6.82
CA PRO A 197 -16.62 -7.78 -6.85
C PRO A 197 -16.59 -6.97 -5.55
N LEU A 198 -16.89 -5.66 -5.64
CA LEU A 198 -16.94 -4.75 -4.50
C LEU A 198 -17.82 -5.25 -3.36
N GLY A 199 -19.01 -5.74 -3.67
CA GLY A 199 -19.94 -6.26 -2.68
C GLY A 199 -19.44 -7.50 -1.91
N GLN A 200 -18.42 -8.21 -2.41
CA GLN A 200 -17.77 -9.30 -1.68
C GLN A 200 -16.64 -8.79 -0.77
N LEU A 201 -16.00 -7.67 -1.11
CA LEU A 201 -14.91 -7.09 -0.31
C LEU A 201 -15.39 -6.41 0.96
N ILE A 202 -16.56 -5.77 0.90
CA ILE A 202 -17.10 -4.97 2.00
C ILE A 202 -18.08 -5.74 2.90
N ARG A 203 -18.26 -7.04 2.63
CA ARG A 203 -19.03 -7.90 3.54
C ARG A 203 -18.14 -8.22 4.75
N PRO A 204 -18.65 -8.05 5.98
CA PRO A 204 -17.93 -8.41 7.20
C PRO A 204 -17.60 -9.89 7.25
#